data_AF-A0A0G1X427-F1
#
_entry.id   AF-A0A0G1X427-F1
#
_cell.length_a   1.000
_cell.length_b   1.000
_cell.length_c   1.000
_cell.angle_alpha   90.00
_cell.angle_beta   90.00
_cell.angle_gamma   90.00
#
_symmetry.space_group_name_H-M   'P 1'
#
loop_
_entity.id
_entity.type
_entity.pdbx_description
1 polymer ?
#
loop_
_entity_poly.entity_id
_entity_poly.type
_entity_poly.pdbx_seq_one_letter_code
_entity_poly.pdbx_strand_id
1 'polypeptide(L)'
;MKNVIKYGSKKIEYPQIGYSIMVPLHMPEGELRELFPVIPVFNDLKIAGMYIRELVGTGEVSEYFQGTLVAARLTLEREWPLKKEYWKNPELSYDPKQRKELMIKLFATPSFFRLLVTPSTGTDDWGGLAAAMPFSVGRDEDIEIFMQTSDWPVDPEAQSAALYRIEKVFGYDLETGEMTENQVIERRVVN
;
A
#
# COMPACT_ATOMS: atom_id res chain seq x y z
N MET A 1 -13.44 -25.83 20.01
CA MET A 1 -14.61 -25.09 19.46
C MET A 1 -14.15 -24.41 18.18
N LYS A 2 -14.89 -24.53 17.07
CA LYS A 2 -14.57 -23.76 15.85
C LYS A 2 -15.01 -22.32 16.09
N ASN A 3 -14.08 -21.36 16.03
CA ASN A 3 -14.43 -19.94 16.05
C ASN A 3 -15.29 -19.64 14.83
N VAL A 4 -16.52 -19.18 15.05
CA VAL A 4 -17.42 -18.76 13.96
C VAL A 4 -17.02 -17.34 13.59
N ILE A 5 -16.39 -17.17 12.43
CA ILE A 5 -16.06 -15.85 11.88
C ILE A 5 -17.35 -15.08 11.62
N LYS A 6 -17.47 -13.88 12.20
CA LYS A 6 -18.62 -12.99 12.00
C LYS A 6 -18.33 -11.97 10.91
N TYR A 7 -18.73 -12.30 9.69
CA TYR A 7 -18.52 -11.40 8.54
C TYR A 7 -19.12 -10.02 8.77
N GLY A 8 -18.34 -8.96 8.53
CA GLY A 8 -18.80 -7.58 8.65
C GLY A 8 -19.24 -7.15 10.06
N SER A 9 -18.70 -7.76 11.12
CA SER A 9 -19.03 -7.34 12.49
C SER A 9 -18.16 -6.20 13.03
N LYS A 10 -17.00 -5.94 12.42
CA LYS A 10 -15.98 -5.00 12.90
C LYS A 10 -16.02 -3.73 12.05
N LYS A 11 -16.36 -2.61 12.69
CA LYS A 11 -16.17 -1.28 12.11
C LYS A 11 -14.69 -0.95 12.13
N ILE A 12 -14.21 -0.37 11.04
CA ILE A 12 -12.81 0.05 10.88
C ILE A 12 -12.76 1.57 10.94
N GLU A 13 -11.77 2.11 11.63
CA GLU A 13 -11.52 3.55 11.67
C GLU A 13 -10.41 3.87 10.67
N TYR A 14 -10.80 4.51 9.57
CA TYR A 14 -9.86 4.95 8.55
C TYR A 14 -9.39 6.37 8.84
N PRO A 15 -8.08 6.64 8.82
CA PRO A 15 -7.59 8.00 9.01
C PRO A 15 -8.01 8.89 7.83
N GLN A 16 -8.47 10.11 8.10
CA GLN A 16 -8.84 11.04 7.02
C GLN A 16 -7.64 11.36 6.12
N ILE A 17 -6.45 11.40 6.71
CA ILE A 17 -5.16 11.54 6.02
C ILE A 17 -4.30 10.34 6.42
N GLY A 18 -3.81 9.60 5.44
CA GLY A 18 -2.87 8.49 5.63
C GLY A 18 -1.60 8.67 4.80
N TYR A 19 -0.62 7.81 5.05
CA TYR A 19 0.64 7.76 4.31
C TYR A 19 0.95 6.31 3.97
N SER A 20 1.19 6.01 2.70
CA SER A 20 1.67 4.71 2.26
C SER A 20 3.03 4.87 1.62
N ILE A 21 3.94 3.94 1.87
CA ILE A 21 5.32 4.04 1.42
C ILE A 21 5.60 3.09 0.25
N MET A 22 6.59 3.46 -0.55
CA MET A 22 7.16 2.61 -1.58
C MET A 22 8.66 2.56 -1.39
N VAL A 23 9.20 1.35 -1.25
CA VAL A 23 10.62 1.08 -1.05
C VAL A 23 11.05 -0.15 -1.85
N PRO A 24 12.26 -0.19 -2.42
CA PRO A 24 12.81 -1.41 -2.99
C PRO A 24 13.28 -2.34 -1.87
N LEU A 25 12.69 -3.53 -1.80
CA LEU A 25 13.08 -4.54 -0.82
C LEU A 25 14.13 -5.48 -1.43
N HIS A 26 15.02 -6.01 -0.60
CA HIS A 26 15.88 -7.12 -0.93
C HIS A 26 15.18 -8.44 -0.60
N MET A 27 15.12 -9.35 -1.57
CA MET A 27 14.79 -10.75 -1.30
C MET A 27 16.05 -11.49 -0.84
N PRO A 28 15.91 -12.56 -0.02
CA PRO A 28 17.02 -13.46 0.26
C PRO A 28 17.59 -13.97 -1.07
N GLU A 29 18.93 -14.10 -1.16
CA GLU A 29 19.75 -14.54 -2.33
C GLU A 29 20.48 -13.43 -3.12
N GLY A 30 20.48 -12.17 -2.69
CA GLY A 30 21.43 -11.15 -3.20
C GLY A 30 21.16 -10.68 -4.64
N GLU A 31 20.09 -11.16 -5.26
CA GLU A 31 19.54 -10.50 -6.43
C GLU A 31 18.70 -9.31 -5.99
N LEU A 32 19.03 -8.14 -6.54
CA LEU A 32 18.29 -6.92 -6.34
C LEU A 32 16.88 -7.09 -6.94
N ARG A 33 15.89 -7.40 -6.10
CA ARG A 33 14.55 -7.82 -6.53
C ARG A 33 13.44 -6.97 -5.90
N GLU A 34 13.03 -5.99 -6.70
CA GLU A 34 11.69 -5.39 -6.76
C GLU A 34 11.37 -4.19 -5.84
N LEU A 35 10.85 -3.13 -6.47
CA LEU A 35 10.13 -2.04 -5.81
C LEU A 35 8.83 -2.60 -5.24
N PHE A 36 8.76 -2.74 -3.92
CA PHE A 36 7.55 -3.16 -3.23
C PHE A 36 6.88 -1.95 -2.57
N PRO A 37 5.57 -1.73 -2.78
CA PRO A 37 4.83 -0.90 -1.85
C PRO A 37 4.84 -1.60 -0.49
N VAL A 38 5.40 -0.98 0.53
CA VAL A 38 5.23 -1.51 1.89
C VAL A 38 3.88 -1.03 2.39
N ILE A 39 3.13 -2.05 2.77
CA ILE A 39 1.68 -2.14 2.83
C ILE A 39 1.01 -1.25 3.89
N PRO A 40 1.63 -0.88 5.03
CA PRO A 40 0.93 -0.14 6.07
C PRO A 40 0.48 1.23 5.58
N VAL A 41 -0.72 1.62 5.98
CA VAL A 41 -1.15 3.01 5.91
C VAL A 41 -0.92 3.65 7.28
N PHE A 42 0.08 4.51 7.35
CA PHE A 42 0.42 5.27 8.55
C PHE A 42 -0.48 6.50 8.69
N ASN A 43 -0.80 6.90 9.90
CA ASN A 43 -1.56 8.13 10.17
C ASN A 43 -0.68 9.39 10.18
N ASP A 44 0.65 9.23 10.15
CA ASP A 44 1.61 10.31 10.32
C ASP A 44 2.83 10.13 9.40
N LEU A 45 3.26 11.23 8.76
CA LEU A 45 4.37 11.23 7.79
C LEU A 45 5.71 10.90 8.46
N LYS A 46 5.91 11.34 9.69
CA LYS A 46 7.14 11.06 10.45
C LYS A 46 7.21 9.58 10.81
N ILE A 47 6.09 8.94 11.17
CA ILE A 47 6.06 7.49 11.40
C ILE A 47 6.41 6.73 10.12
N ALA A 48 5.86 7.14 8.98
CA ALA A 48 6.22 6.55 7.68
C ALA A 48 7.73 6.67 7.40
N GLY A 49 8.33 7.84 7.65
CA GLY A 49 9.78 8.05 7.50
C GLY A 49 10.62 7.22 8.49
N MET A 50 10.19 7.10 9.75
CA MET A 50 10.84 6.24 10.74
C MET A 50 10.85 4.77 10.31
N TYR A 51 9.76 4.31 9.70
CA TYR A 51 9.68 2.95 9.20
C TYR A 51 10.59 2.71 7.99
N ILE A 52 10.68 3.66 7.04
CA ILE A 52 11.67 3.59 5.96
C ILE A 52 13.10 3.50 6.55
N ARG A 53 13.40 4.31 7.58
CA ARG A 53 14.70 4.27 8.25
C ARG A 53 15.01 2.91 8.88
N GLU A 54 14.01 2.29 9.51
CA GLU A 54 14.15 0.97 10.11
C GLU A 54 14.51 -0.07 9.05
N LEU A 55 13.78 -0.10 7.93
CA LEU A 55 14.05 -1.02 6.82
C LEU A 55 15.44 -0.84 6.19
N VAL A 56 15.93 0.40 6.13
CA VAL A 56 17.31 0.68 5.68
C VAL A 56 18.32 0.15 6.72
N GLY A 57 18.05 0.36 8.02
CA GLY A 57 18.90 -0.10 9.11
C GLY A 57 19.01 -1.62 9.24
N THR A 58 17.96 -2.37 8.85
CA THR A 58 17.98 -3.84 8.82
C THR A 58 18.68 -4.41 7.58
N GLY A 59 18.98 -3.58 6.59
CA GLY A 59 19.53 -4.01 5.29
C GLY A 59 18.49 -4.61 4.34
N GLU A 60 17.20 -4.59 4.72
CA GLU A 60 16.08 -4.98 3.87
C GLU A 60 15.89 -4.02 2.70
N VAL A 61 16.34 -2.77 2.83
CA VAL A 61 16.36 -1.75 1.78
C VAL A 61 17.78 -1.22 1.63
N SER A 62 18.30 -1.14 0.40
CA SER A 62 19.59 -0.50 0.15
C SER A 62 19.52 1.03 0.12
N GLU A 63 20.52 1.67 0.72
CA GLU A 63 20.77 3.12 0.60
C GLU A 63 21.01 3.60 -0.85
N TYR A 64 21.41 2.71 -1.78
CA TYR A 64 21.59 3.04 -3.20
C TYR A 64 20.29 3.47 -3.90
N PHE A 65 19.14 3.35 -3.22
CA PHE A 65 17.81 3.66 -3.73
C PHE A 65 17.23 4.98 -3.25
N GLN A 66 18.04 5.95 -2.80
CA GLN A 66 17.58 7.25 -2.29
C GLN A 66 16.46 7.91 -3.12
N GLY A 67 16.50 7.82 -4.46
CA GLY A 67 15.47 8.39 -5.35
C GLY A 67 14.16 7.59 -5.50
N THR A 68 14.04 6.43 -4.84
CA THR A 68 12.85 5.56 -4.90
C THR A 68 12.25 5.28 -3.53
N LEU A 69 12.82 5.84 -2.45
CA LEU A 69 12.25 5.82 -1.10
C LEU A 69 11.24 6.96 -0.98
N VAL A 70 9.95 6.64 -1.05
CA VAL A 70 8.90 7.67 -1.08
C VAL A 70 7.72 7.31 -0.18
N ALA A 71 6.99 8.34 0.25
CA ALA A 71 5.66 8.20 0.85
C ALA A 71 4.62 8.98 0.06
N ALA A 72 3.48 8.38 -0.21
CA ALA A 72 2.31 9.04 -0.77
C ALA A 72 1.38 9.48 0.36
N ARG A 73 1.03 10.77 0.41
CA ARG A 73 -0.07 11.27 1.22
C ARG A 73 -1.39 10.89 0.57
N LEU A 74 -2.19 10.20 1.35
CA LEU A 74 -3.49 9.67 1.02
C LEU A 74 -4.55 10.52 1.72
N THR A 75 -5.62 10.88 1.02
CA THR A 75 -6.82 11.47 1.64
C THR A 75 -8.00 10.56 1.40
N LEU A 76 -8.71 10.22 2.48
CA LEU A 76 -9.89 9.36 2.41
C LEU A 76 -10.96 10.04 1.56
N GLU A 77 -11.33 9.39 0.44
CA GLU A 77 -12.44 9.85 -0.39
C GLU A 77 -13.75 9.27 0.11
N ARG A 78 -13.80 7.94 0.28
CA ARG A 78 -14.99 7.21 0.74
C ARG A 78 -14.63 5.83 1.24
N GLU A 79 -15.52 5.29 2.07
CA GLU A 79 -15.53 3.88 2.43
C GLU A 79 -16.24 3.04 1.35
N TRP A 80 -15.76 1.82 1.17
CA TRP A 80 -16.33 0.82 0.27
C TRP A 80 -16.91 -0.34 1.10
N PRO A 81 -18.24 -0.54 1.12
CA PRO A 81 -18.85 -1.61 1.89
C PRO A 81 -18.36 -2.99 1.44
N LEU A 82 -17.93 -3.84 2.38
CA LEU A 82 -17.54 -5.20 2.07
C LEU A 82 -18.76 -6.12 2.08
N LYS A 83 -18.89 -6.92 1.02
CA LYS A 83 -19.97 -7.90 0.87
C LYS A 83 -19.47 -9.28 1.29
N LYS A 84 -20.40 -10.12 1.75
CA LYS A 84 -20.08 -11.47 2.26
C LYS A 84 -19.47 -12.35 1.17
N GLU A 85 -19.78 -12.11 -0.10
CA GLU A 85 -19.32 -12.86 -1.25
C GLU A 85 -17.87 -12.57 -1.67
N TYR A 86 -17.32 -11.42 -1.28
CA TYR A 86 -15.94 -11.06 -1.62
C TYR A 86 -14.93 -12.03 -0.99
N TRP A 87 -13.84 -12.31 -1.73
CA TRP A 87 -12.72 -13.19 -1.35
C TRP A 87 -13.08 -14.62 -0.89
N LYS A 88 -14.33 -15.09 -1.10
CA LYS A 88 -14.71 -16.45 -0.68
C LYS A 88 -14.11 -17.55 -1.54
N ASN A 89 -14.04 -17.34 -2.84
CA ASN A 89 -13.57 -18.29 -3.84
C ASN A 89 -12.67 -17.54 -4.84
N PRO A 90 -11.46 -17.14 -4.44
CA PRO A 90 -10.57 -16.43 -5.35
C PRO A 90 -10.21 -17.32 -6.55
N GLU A 91 -10.33 -16.76 -7.75
CA GLU A 91 -9.99 -17.43 -9.01
C GLU A 91 -8.66 -16.91 -9.59
N LEU A 92 -8.24 -15.72 -9.16
CA LEU A 92 -7.03 -15.05 -9.60
C LEU A 92 -6.08 -14.94 -8.42
N SER A 93 -4.92 -15.60 -8.56
CA SER A 93 -3.81 -15.33 -7.65
C SER A 93 -3.25 -13.96 -7.94
N TYR A 94 -3.04 -13.20 -6.89
CA TYR A 94 -2.52 -11.85 -6.93
C TYR A 94 -1.09 -11.83 -7.47
N ASP A 95 -0.88 -11.26 -8.67
CA ASP A 95 0.44 -11.14 -9.29
C ASP A 95 1.23 -9.95 -8.70
N PRO A 96 2.33 -10.21 -7.95
CA PRO A 96 3.16 -9.16 -7.38
C PRO A 96 3.77 -8.23 -8.45
N LYS A 97 4.06 -8.75 -9.65
CA LYS A 97 4.64 -7.97 -10.75
C LYS A 97 3.66 -6.93 -11.28
N GLN A 98 2.41 -7.33 -11.53
CA GLN A 98 1.37 -6.42 -11.99
C GLN A 98 1.11 -5.30 -10.97
N ARG A 99 1.05 -5.64 -9.69
CA ARG A 99 0.92 -4.65 -8.61
C ARG A 99 2.06 -3.65 -8.63
N LYS A 100 3.31 -4.12 -8.71
CA LYS A 100 4.50 -3.27 -8.78
C LYS A 100 4.41 -2.30 -9.94
N GLU A 101 4.09 -2.78 -11.14
CA GLU A 101 3.96 -1.92 -12.33
C GLU A 101 2.91 -0.83 -12.15
N LEU A 102 1.76 -1.16 -11.55
CA LEU A 102 0.70 -0.19 -11.29
C LEU A 102 1.07 0.78 -10.16
N MET A 103 1.79 0.33 -9.14
CA MET A 103 2.26 1.19 -8.06
C MET A 103 3.31 2.19 -8.59
N ILE A 104 4.27 1.74 -9.41
CA ILE A 104 5.20 2.67 -10.10
C ILE A 104 4.42 3.74 -10.87
N LYS A 105 3.36 3.35 -11.60
CA LYS A 105 2.49 4.29 -12.32
C LYS A 105 1.73 5.23 -11.38
N LEU A 106 1.24 4.72 -10.24
CA LEU A 106 0.60 5.52 -9.20
C LEU A 106 1.55 6.63 -8.73
N PHE A 107 2.79 6.31 -8.36
CA PHE A 107 3.72 7.33 -7.86
C PHE A 107 4.21 8.28 -8.95
N ALA A 108 4.29 7.84 -10.21
CA ALA A 108 4.65 8.71 -11.34
C ALA A 108 3.51 9.64 -11.78
N THR A 109 2.26 9.20 -11.66
CA THR A 109 1.07 9.92 -12.16
C THR A 109 -0.11 9.83 -11.18
N PRO A 110 0.04 10.32 -9.94
CA PRO A 110 -0.86 10.02 -8.83
C PRO A 110 -2.30 10.48 -9.03
N SER A 111 -2.52 11.56 -9.78
CA SER A 111 -3.86 12.10 -10.06
C SER A 111 -4.77 11.17 -10.87
N PHE A 112 -4.23 10.16 -11.55
CA PHE A 112 -5.00 9.21 -12.35
C PHE A 112 -5.43 7.96 -11.58
N PHE A 113 -5.00 7.83 -10.32
CA PHE A 113 -5.23 6.63 -9.53
C PHE A 113 -5.91 6.93 -8.20
N ARG A 114 -6.65 5.94 -7.71
CA ARG A 114 -7.11 5.79 -6.33
C ARG A 114 -6.41 4.59 -5.73
N LEU A 115 -6.17 4.62 -4.43
CA LEU A 115 -5.58 3.50 -3.71
C LEU A 115 -6.66 2.84 -2.86
N LEU A 116 -6.91 1.56 -3.11
CA LEU A 116 -7.75 0.74 -2.24
C LEU A 116 -6.93 0.32 -1.01
N VAL A 117 -7.49 0.58 0.16
CA VAL A 117 -6.92 0.20 1.45
C VAL A 117 -7.88 -0.75 2.14
N THR A 118 -7.38 -1.91 2.55
CA THR A 118 -8.18 -2.97 3.19
C THR A 118 -7.62 -3.26 4.58
N PRO A 119 -8.46 -3.62 5.56
CA PRO A 119 -7.97 -4.21 6.80
C PRO A 119 -7.42 -5.60 6.47
N SER A 120 -6.19 -5.90 6.86
CA SER A 120 -5.51 -7.15 6.52
C SER A 120 -5.21 -7.97 7.76
N THR A 121 -5.37 -9.29 7.65
CA THR A 121 -5.11 -10.27 8.71
C THR A 121 -3.62 -10.51 9.02
N GLY A 122 -2.71 -9.88 8.27
CA GLY A 122 -1.25 -10.10 8.39
C GLY A 122 -0.43 -8.87 8.76
N THR A 123 -1.05 -7.79 9.26
CA THR A 123 -0.38 -6.48 9.47
C THR A 123 -0.56 -5.93 10.90
N ASP A 124 -0.56 -6.84 11.88
CA ASP A 124 -0.92 -6.56 13.27
C ASP A 124 -0.05 -5.47 13.93
N ASP A 125 1.21 -5.33 13.53
CA ASP A 125 2.14 -4.38 14.17
C ASP A 125 1.93 -2.90 13.79
N TRP A 126 1.15 -2.61 12.74
CA TRP A 126 1.08 -1.25 12.15
C TRP A 126 -0.34 -0.74 11.91
N GLY A 127 -1.30 -1.24 12.69
CA GLY A 127 -2.70 -0.79 12.66
C GLY A 127 -3.62 -1.59 11.73
N GLY A 128 -3.13 -2.69 11.15
CA GLY A 128 -3.96 -3.63 10.41
C GLY A 128 -4.48 -3.14 9.06
N LEU A 129 -4.02 -1.98 8.55
CA LEU A 129 -4.46 -1.41 7.27
C LEU A 129 -3.42 -1.58 6.17
N ALA A 130 -3.88 -2.08 5.03
CA ALA A 130 -3.03 -2.51 3.93
C ALA A 130 -3.42 -1.85 2.61
N ALA A 131 -2.46 -1.19 1.95
CA ALA A 131 -2.60 -0.70 0.59
C ALA A 131 -2.68 -1.87 -0.41
N ALA A 132 -3.89 -2.23 -0.84
CA ALA A 132 -4.16 -3.39 -1.67
C ALA A 132 -3.68 -3.17 -3.11
N MET A 133 -4.32 -2.25 -3.84
CA MET A 133 -4.00 -2.01 -5.24
C MET A 133 -4.41 -0.61 -5.68
N PRO A 134 -3.61 0.04 -6.55
CA PRO A 134 -4.04 1.22 -7.29
C PRO A 134 -5.10 0.86 -8.34
N PHE A 135 -6.11 1.70 -8.47
CA PHE A 135 -7.14 1.62 -9.51
C PHE A 135 -7.24 2.95 -10.24
N SER A 136 -7.41 2.91 -11.56
CA SER A 136 -7.61 4.15 -12.32
C SER A 136 -8.92 4.83 -11.93
N VAL A 137 -8.91 6.16 -11.85
CA VAL A 137 -10.10 6.95 -11.55
C VAL A 137 -11.22 6.64 -12.55
N GLY A 138 -12.43 6.42 -12.06
CA GLY A 138 -13.61 6.09 -12.87
C GLY A 138 -13.78 4.60 -13.19
N ARG A 139 -12.89 3.72 -12.69
CA ARG A 139 -12.98 2.27 -12.90
C ARG A 139 -13.41 1.52 -11.64
N ASP A 140 -14.57 1.89 -11.11
CA ASP A 140 -15.16 1.22 -9.92
C ASP A 140 -15.49 -0.26 -10.19
N GLU A 141 -15.74 -0.61 -11.45
CA GLU A 141 -15.92 -2.00 -11.91
C GLU A 141 -14.68 -2.87 -11.66
N ASP A 142 -13.47 -2.32 -11.83
CA ASP A 142 -12.22 -3.05 -11.63
C ASP A 142 -12.02 -3.37 -10.14
N ILE A 143 -12.53 -2.51 -9.25
CA ILE A 143 -12.51 -2.73 -7.81
C ILE A 143 -13.43 -3.90 -7.46
N GLU A 144 -14.67 -3.91 -7.97
CA GLU A 144 -15.61 -5.03 -7.76
C GLU A 144 -15.02 -6.35 -8.24
N ILE A 145 -14.40 -6.37 -9.44
CA ILE A 145 -13.73 -7.57 -9.96
C ILE A 145 -12.62 -8.00 -9.00
N PHE A 146 -11.74 -7.08 -8.59
CA PHE A 146 -10.68 -7.37 -7.64
C PHE A 146 -11.20 -7.99 -6.34
N MET A 147 -12.27 -7.42 -5.74
CA MET A 147 -12.86 -7.95 -4.50
C MET A 147 -13.41 -9.38 -4.67
N GLN A 148 -13.89 -9.73 -5.87
CA GLN A 148 -14.51 -11.03 -6.13
C GLN A 148 -13.50 -12.11 -6.48
N THR A 149 -12.44 -11.75 -7.21
CA THR A 149 -11.57 -12.74 -7.85
C THR A 149 -10.20 -12.86 -7.22
N SER A 150 -9.69 -11.84 -6.51
CA SER A 150 -8.34 -11.85 -5.93
C SER A 150 -8.26 -12.70 -4.66
N ASP A 151 -7.10 -13.30 -4.39
CA ASP A 151 -6.74 -13.95 -3.11
C ASP A 151 -6.14 -12.97 -2.06
N TRP A 152 -6.30 -11.66 -2.23
CA TRP A 152 -5.78 -10.64 -1.32
C TRP A 152 -6.24 -10.85 0.14
N PRO A 153 -5.32 -10.84 1.14
CA PRO A 153 -5.65 -11.20 2.52
C PRO A 153 -6.36 -10.07 3.27
N VAL A 154 -7.70 -10.09 3.27
CA VAL A 154 -8.58 -9.14 3.96
C VAL A 154 -9.14 -9.75 5.25
N ASP A 155 -9.27 -8.94 6.31
CA ASP A 155 -9.98 -9.31 7.55
C ASP A 155 -11.48 -9.53 7.22
N PRO A 156 -12.00 -10.78 7.27
CA PRO A 156 -13.38 -11.07 6.91
C PRO A 156 -14.39 -10.44 7.88
N GLU A 157 -13.96 -10.05 9.08
CA GLU A 157 -14.84 -9.38 10.04
C GLU A 157 -15.04 -7.90 9.72
N ALA A 158 -14.22 -7.30 8.84
CA ALA A 158 -14.33 -5.89 8.48
C ALA A 158 -15.62 -5.55 7.73
N GLN A 159 -16.20 -4.39 8.06
CA GLN A 159 -17.42 -3.87 7.41
C GLN A 159 -17.15 -3.14 6.09
N SER A 160 -15.99 -2.52 5.97
CA SER A 160 -15.64 -1.67 4.84
C SER A 160 -14.15 -1.76 4.53
N ALA A 161 -13.80 -1.53 3.26
CA ALA A 161 -12.50 -1.06 2.80
C ALA A 161 -12.56 0.47 2.64
N ALA A 162 -11.44 1.11 2.30
CA ALA A 162 -11.37 2.53 2.03
C ALA A 162 -10.74 2.81 0.67
N LEU A 163 -11.29 3.81 -0.03
CA LEU A 163 -10.67 4.37 -1.22
C LEU A 163 -10.06 5.72 -0.88
N TYR A 164 -8.77 5.82 -1.15
CA TYR A 164 -8.00 7.03 -0.95
C TYR A 164 -7.62 7.67 -2.28
N ARG A 165 -7.62 8.99 -2.30
CA ARG A 165 -6.94 9.80 -3.29
C ARG A 165 -5.48 9.96 -2.90
N ILE A 166 -4.58 9.90 -3.86
CA ILE A 166 -3.19 10.32 -3.63
C ILE A 166 -3.08 11.81 -3.92
N GLU A 167 -2.72 12.58 -2.91
CA GLU A 167 -2.59 14.04 -3.05
C GLU A 167 -1.18 14.46 -3.41
N LYS A 168 -0.19 13.79 -2.82
CA LYS A 168 1.20 14.22 -2.88
C LYS A 168 2.15 13.07 -2.63
N VAL A 169 3.33 13.14 -3.21
CA VAL A 169 4.43 12.21 -2.96
C VAL A 169 5.58 12.99 -2.30
N PHE A 170 6.18 12.38 -1.29
CA PHE A 170 7.33 12.89 -0.55
C PHE A 170 8.48 11.91 -0.77
N GLY A 171 9.69 12.40 -1.05
CA GLY A 171 10.89 11.56 -1.03
C GLY A 171 11.51 11.52 0.36
N TYR A 172 12.28 10.48 0.62
CA TYR A 172 12.98 10.28 1.88
C TYR A 172 14.46 10.60 1.73
N ASP A 173 14.94 11.55 2.53
CA ASP A 173 16.34 11.93 2.57
C ASP A 173 17.11 11.03 3.54
N LEU A 174 18.06 10.26 3.03
CA LEU A 174 18.84 9.31 3.82
C LEU A 174 19.82 9.98 4.80
N GLU A 175 20.33 11.17 4.48
CA GLU A 175 21.32 11.86 5.31
C GLU A 175 20.65 12.44 6.57
N THR A 176 19.48 13.04 6.38
CA THR A 176 18.71 13.70 7.44
C THR A 176 17.70 12.77 8.11
N GLY A 177 17.24 11.73 7.39
CA GLY A 177 16.15 10.86 7.80
C GLY A 177 14.76 11.51 7.72
N GLU A 178 14.63 12.60 6.94
CA GLU A 178 13.40 13.38 6.83
C GLU A 178 12.64 13.12 5.52
N MET A 179 11.32 13.26 5.58
CA MET A 179 10.45 13.24 4.39
C MET A 179 10.36 14.64 3.79
N THR A 180 10.72 14.80 2.51
CA THR A 180 10.75 16.09 1.82
C THR A 180 9.87 16.08 0.57
N GLU A 181 9.31 17.23 0.22
CA GLU A 181 8.37 17.34 -0.91
C GLU A 181 9.05 17.33 -2.29
N ASN A 182 10.37 17.52 -2.35
CA ASN A 182 11.07 17.96 -3.57
C ASN A 182 11.90 16.88 -4.27
N GLN A 183 11.93 15.65 -3.77
CA GLN A 183 12.59 14.57 -4.50
C GLN A 183 11.60 13.97 -5.51
N VAL A 184 11.60 14.56 -6.71
CA VAL A 184 11.12 13.91 -7.92
C VAL A 184 11.81 12.55 -8.00
N ILE A 185 11.05 11.50 -8.36
CA ILE A 185 11.61 10.24 -8.85
C ILE A 185 12.36 10.58 -10.14
N GLU A 186 13.56 11.16 -10.03
CA GLU A 186 14.45 11.28 -11.16
C GLU A 186 14.73 9.85 -11.59
N ARG A 187 14.33 9.53 -12.83
CA ARG A 187 14.72 8.30 -13.50
C ARG A 187 16.25 8.22 -13.56
N ARG A 188 16.88 7.80 -12.48
CA ARG A 188 18.14 7.07 -12.51
C ARG A 188 17.79 5.59 -12.52
N VAL A 189 17.02 5.19 -13.53
CA VAL A 189 17.12 3.81 -14.00
C VAL A 189 18.46 3.75 -14.72
N VAL A 190 19.47 3.37 -13.94
CA VAL A 190 20.73 2.72 -14.32
C VAL A 190 20.94 2.59 -15.83
N ASN A 191 21.99 3.25 -16.34
CA ASN A 191 22.70 2.78 -17.53
C ASN A 191 23.41 1.47 -17.21
#